data_AF-A0A2D5I578-F1
#
_entry.id   AF-A0A2D5I578-F1
#
_cell.length_a   1.000
_cell.length_b   1.000
_cell.length_c   1.000
_cell.angle_alpha   90.00
_cell.angle_beta   90.00
_cell.angle_gamma   90.00
#
_symmetry.space_group_name_H-M   'P 1'
#
loop_
_entity.id
_entity.type
_entity.pdbx_description
1 polymer ?
#
loop_
_entity_poly.entity_id
_entity_poly.type
_entity_poly.pdbx_seq_one_letter_code
_entity_poly.pdbx_strand_id
1 'polypeptide(L)'
;MMFSKQKYIFIFPLLLIIIYGCGYMPLQKTNIKINYNISQDLPKDFKAKLLAIPNHEESSKLEVSVSSYDFKKYEVFGGVAIRSLEGELKLSIDVSISSENGIIKTKNFVTIKRYKTNELNPFSQNEAVKLLKDQMEDSLIEQIMLEVNLIEM
;
A
#
# COMPACT_ATOMS: atom_id res chain seq x y z
N MET A 1 0.12 33.46 55.37
CA MET A 1 -0.53 33.81 54.09
C MET A 1 0.21 33.10 52.95
N MET A 2 0.00 31.78 52.78
CA MET A 2 0.85 30.93 51.91
C MET A 2 0.07 30.09 50.88
N PHE A 3 -1.20 30.43 50.63
CA PHE A 3 -2.09 29.66 49.73
C PHE A 3 -2.26 30.24 48.32
N SER A 4 -1.61 31.36 47.98
CA SER A 4 -1.77 32.01 46.67
C SER A 4 -0.89 31.37 45.57
N LYS A 5 0.31 30.89 45.90
CA LYS A 5 1.28 30.36 44.91
C LYS A 5 0.95 28.94 44.40
N GLN A 6 0.09 28.20 45.10
CA GLN A 6 -0.24 26.81 44.76
C GLN A 6 -1.16 26.68 43.53
N LYS A 7 -1.94 27.73 43.20
CA LYS A 7 -2.81 27.76 42.02
C LYS A 7 -2.01 27.81 40.70
N TYR A 8 -0.87 28.51 40.70
CA TYR A 8 -0.01 28.64 39.52
C TYR A 8 0.79 27.38 39.21
N ILE A 9 1.05 26.54 40.22
CA ILE A 9 1.76 25.26 40.06
C ILE A 9 0.94 24.26 39.23
N PHE A 10 -0.39 24.28 39.31
CA PHE A 10 -1.25 23.41 38.51
C PHE A 10 -1.55 23.95 37.11
N ILE A 11 -1.46 25.27 36.91
CA ILE A 11 -1.72 25.91 35.60
C ILE A 11 -0.58 25.64 34.61
N PHE A 12 0.66 25.62 35.09
CA PHE A 12 1.85 25.42 34.27
C PHE A 12 1.89 24.06 33.52
N PRO A 13 1.63 22.89 34.16
CA PRO A 13 1.57 21.61 33.45
C PRO A 13 0.39 21.50 32.49
N LEU A 14 -0.75 22.15 32.78
CA LEU A 14 -1.91 22.18 31.89
C LEU A 14 -1.59 22.93 30.58
N LEU A 15 -0.84 24.04 30.68
CA LEU A 15 -0.44 24.83 29.53
C LEU A 15 0.56 24.09 28.64
N LEU A 16 1.45 23.29 29.24
CA LEU A 16 2.40 22.43 28.53
C LEU A 16 1.66 21.37 27.69
N ILE A 17 0.62 20.71 28.24
CA ILE A 17 -0.13 19.67 27.51
C ILE A 17 -0.77 20.22 26.22
N ILE A 18 -1.22 21.47 26.21
CA ILE A 18 -1.86 22.11 25.04
C ILE A 18 -0.85 22.39 23.92
N ILE A 19 0.41 22.71 24.25
CA ILE A 19 1.46 22.98 23.24
C ILE A 19 2.18 21.70 22.75
N TYR A 20 2.08 20.58 23.46
CA TYR A 20 2.65 19.28 23.05
C TYR A 20 1.70 18.42 22.19
N GLY A 21 0.51 18.93 21.86
CA GLY A 21 -0.39 18.27 20.92
C GLY A 21 0.14 18.36 19.49
N CYS A 22 0.87 17.34 19.04
CA CYS A 22 1.10 17.15 17.61
C CYS A 22 -0.24 16.77 16.97
N GLY A 23 -0.90 17.73 16.33
CA GLY A 23 -2.17 17.51 15.65
C GLY A 23 -1.95 16.61 14.43
N TYR A 24 -2.64 15.47 14.38
CA TYR A 24 -2.72 14.67 13.16
C TYR A 24 -3.56 15.45 12.14
N MET A 25 -2.95 15.82 11.01
CA MET A 25 -3.72 16.37 9.89
C MET A 25 -4.43 15.21 9.18
N PRO A 26 -5.77 15.15 9.18
CA PRO A 26 -6.47 14.04 8.56
C PRO A 26 -6.22 14.06 7.06
N LEU A 27 -5.94 12.90 6.48
CA LEU A 27 -5.87 12.75 5.02
C LEU A 27 -7.24 13.10 4.43
N GLN A 28 -7.31 14.22 3.70
CA GLN A 28 -8.53 14.59 2.99
C GLN A 28 -8.63 13.73 1.73
N LYS A 29 -9.77 13.07 1.54
CA LYS A 29 -10.04 12.32 0.31
C LYS A 29 -10.29 13.33 -0.81
N THR A 30 -9.26 13.64 -1.56
CA THR A 30 -9.34 14.53 -2.71
C THR A 30 -9.95 13.76 -3.88
N ASN A 31 -10.90 14.39 -4.59
CA ASN A 31 -11.62 13.77 -5.71
C ASN A 31 -10.82 13.95 -7.01
N ILE A 32 -9.55 13.54 -6.99
CA ILE A 32 -8.59 13.84 -8.05
C ILE A 32 -8.83 12.89 -9.21
N LYS A 33 -8.96 13.49 -10.39
CA LYS A 33 -9.03 12.79 -11.67
C LYS A 33 -7.65 12.27 -11.99
N ILE A 34 -7.49 10.99 -12.30
CA ILE A 34 -6.18 10.36 -12.55
C ILE A 34 -6.27 9.56 -13.85
N ASN A 35 -5.30 9.73 -14.74
CA ASN A 35 -5.17 8.86 -15.89
C ASN A 35 -4.34 7.63 -15.48
N TYR A 36 -4.89 6.43 -15.62
CA TYR A 36 -4.15 5.19 -15.35
C TYR A 36 -3.68 4.61 -16.68
N ASN A 37 -2.38 4.66 -16.92
CA ASN A 37 -1.75 4.05 -18.08
C ASN A 37 -1.20 2.66 -17.68
N ILE A 38 -1.74 1.62 -18.28
CA ILE A 38 -1.52 0.25 -17.83
C ILE A 38 -0.80 -0.52 -18.94
N SER A 39 0.37 -1.07 -18.63
CA SER A 39 1.12 -1.87 -19.59
C SER A 39 0.35 -3.11 -20.05
N GLN A 40 0.54 -3.49 -21.31
CA GLN A 40 -0.14 -4.63 -21.92
C GLN A 40 0.27 -5.97 -21.33
N ASP A 41 1.39 -6.04 -20.60
CA ASP A 41 1.92 -7.29 -20.05
C ASP A 41 1.31 -7.66 -18.69
N LEU A 42 0.44 -6.81 -18.11
CA LEU A 42 -0.19 -7.07 -16.82
C LEU A 42 -1.29 -8.17 -16.90
N PRO A 43 -1.46 -8.99 -15.84
CA PRO A 43 -2.56 -9.96 -15.75
C PRO A 43 -3.93 -9.29 -15.88
N LYS A 44 -4.86 -9.93 -16.59
CA LYS A 44 -6.20 -9.38 -16.88
C LYS A 44 -6.96 -8.98 -15.61
N ASP A 45 -6.93 -9.82 -14.59
CA ASP A 45 -7.64 -9.57 -13.33
C ASP A 45 -7.10 -8.31 -12.64
N PHE A 46 -5.77 -8.16 -12.58
CA PHE A 46 -5.13 -6.99 -11.99
C PHE A 46 -5.40 -5.71 -12.79
N LYS A 47 -5.40 -5.79 -14.13
CA LYS A 47 -5.80 -4.66 -14.99
C LYS A 47 -7.22 -4.20 -14.70
N ALA A 48 -8.15 -5.14 -14.57
CA ALA A 48 -9.54 -4.83 -14.27
C ALA A 48 -9.67 -4.10 -12.93
N LYS A 49 -8.89 -4.50 -11.91
CA LYS A 49 -8.86 -3.80 -10.62
C LYS A 49 -8.32 -2.38 -10.72
N LEU A 50 -7.23 -2.16 -11.47
CA LEU A 50 -6.66 -0.83 -11.70
C LEU A 50 -7.64 0.09 -12.42
N LEU A 51 -8.35 -0.42 -13.43
CA LEU A 51 -9.37 0.34 -14.17
C LEU A 51 -10.65 0.59 -13.35
N ALA A 52 -10.91 -0.21 -12.32
CA ALA A 52 -12.03 -0.03 -11.41
C ALA A 52 -11.77 1.03 -10.33
N ILE A 53 -10.55 1.59 -10.25
CA ILE A 53 -10.25 2.66 -9.30
C ILE A 53 -11.11 3.89 -9.66
N PRO A 54 -11.82 4.48 -8.67
CA PRO A 54 -12.64 5.65 -8.92
C PRO A 54 -11.81 6.84 -9.39
N ASN A 55 -12.46 7.76 -10.14
CA ASN A 55 -11.87 8.99 -10.69
C ASN A 55 -10.86 8.78 -11.84
N HIS A 56 -10.97 7.67 -12.57
CA HIS A 56 -10.22 7.53 -13.81
C HIS A 56 -10.74 8.48 -14.90
N GLU A 57 -9.86 9.35 -15.42
CA GLU A 57 -10.15 10.20 -16.58
C GLU A 57 -8.94 10.31 -17.51
N GLU A 58 -9.13 10.02 -18.79
CA GLU A 58 -8.07 10.02 -19.81
C GLU A 58 -7.40 11.40 -19.99
N SER A 59 -8.13 12.50 -19.75
CA SER A 59 -7.64 13.88 -19.92
C SER A 59 -7.06 14.49 -18.62
N SER A 60 -6.72 13.68 -17.61
CA SER A 60 -6.14 14.19 -16.37
C SER A 60 -4.72 14.74 -16.55
N LYS A 61 -4.38 15.75 -15.73
CA LYS A 61 -3.03 16.29 -15.58
C LYS A 61 -2.06 15.37 -14.86
N LEU A 62 -2.57 14.38 -14.12
CA LEU A 62 -1.78 13.41 -13.38
C LEU A 62 -1.97 12.04 -14.01
N GLU A 63 -0.86 11.42 -14.39
CA GLU A 63 -0.84 10.10 -15.01
C GLU A 63 -0.05 9.11 -14.13
N VAL A 64 -0.67 7.97 -13.86
CA VAL A 64 -0.08 6.84 -13.13
C VAL A 64 0.14 5.70 -14.11
N SER A 65 1.40 5.46 -14.44
CA SER A 65 1.84 4.36 -15.29
C SER A 65 2.22 3.14 -14.45
N VAL A 66 1.57 2.00 -14.68
CA VAL A 66 1.95 0.70 -14.08
C VAL A 66 2.58 -0.18 -15.15
N SER A 67 3.88 -0.46 -15.00
CA SER A 67 4.71 -1.00 -16.09
C SER A 67 5.11 -2.46 -15.93
N SER A 68 5.23 -2.97 -14.69
CA SER A 68 5.68 -4.33 -14.41
C SER A 68 4.77 -5.06 -13.44
N TYR A 69 4.81 -6.40 -13.53
CA TYR A 69 4.11 -7.31 -12.62
C TYR A 69 4.96 -8.58 -12.44
N ASP A 70 5.57 -8.72 -11.28
CA ASP A 70 6.42 -9.86 -10.93
C ASP A 70 5.84 -10.58 -9.71
N PHE A 71 5.15 -11.69 -9.95
CA PHE A 71 4.62 -12.57 -8.91
C PHE A 71 5.47 -13.83 -8.80
N LYS A 72 6.10 -14.02 -7.65
CA LYS A 72 6.96 -15.17 -7.36
C LYS A 72 6.47 -15.92 -6.14
N LYS A 73 6.54 -17.24 -6.23
CA LYS A 73 6.23 -18.17 -5.15
C LYS A 73 7.51 -18.95 -4.81
N TYR A 74 7.82 -19.01 -3.53
CA TYR A 74 8.97 -19.71 -2.99
C TYR A 74 8.53 -20.66 -1.87
N GLU A 75 9.29 -21.72 -1.69
CA GLU A 75 9.14 -22.63 -0.56
C GLU A 75 10.17 -22.26 0.52
N VAL A 76 9.71 -22.17 1.77
CA VAL A 76 10.51 -21.81 2.93
C VAL A 76 10.80 -23.09 3.72
N PHE A 77 12.05 -23.52 3.65
CA PHE A 77 12.54 -24.74 4.28
C PHE A 77 13.23 -24.44 5.61
N GLY A 78 12.98 -25.30 6.62
CA GLY A 78 13.68 -25.26 7.90
C GLY A 78 15.06 -25.95 7.88
N GLY A 79 15.48 -26.51 6.74
CA GLY A 79 16.75 -27.23 6.56
C GLY A 79 16.75 -28.07 5.28
N VAL A 80 17.93 -28.58 4.89
CA VAL A 80 18.18 -29.30 3.62
C VAL A 80 17.42 -30.63 3.43
N ALA A 81 16.82 -31.19 4.48
CA ALA A 81 16.12 -32.48 4.44
C ALA A 81 14.68 -32.42 4.99
N ILE A 82 14.12 -31.22 5.16
CA ILE A 82 12.78 -31.04 5.76
C ILE A 82 11.83 -30.55 4.67
N ARG A 83 10.61 -31.09 4.66
CA ARG A 83 9.51 -30.57 3.82
C ARG A 83 9.27 -29.09 4.11
N SER A 84 8.92 -28.31 3.09
CA SER A 84 8.61 -26.88 3.26
C SER A 84 7.47 -26.73 4.25
N LEU A 85 7.66 -25.98 5.33
CA LEU A 85 6.58 -25.72 6.31
C LEU A 85 5.73 -24.52 5.91
N GLU A 86 6.34 -23.57 5.18
CA GLU A 86 5.69 -22.35 4.73
C GLU A 86 6.01 -22.10 3.25
N GLY A 87 5.08 -21.47 2.54
CA GLY A 87 5.33 -20.87 1.26
C GLY A 87 5.36 -19.36 1.40
N GLU A 88 6.24 -18.70 0.65
CA GLU A 88 6.33 -17.25 0.56
C GLU A 88 5.88 -16.80 -0.83
N LEU A 89 4.98 -15.83 -0.87
CA LEU A 89 4.53 -15.14 -2.07
C LEU A 89 5.12 -13.73 -2.05
N LYS A 90 5.74 -13.33 -3.16
CA LYS A 90 6.25 -11.99 -3.38
C LYS A 90 5.60 -11.43 -4.64
N LEU A 91 4.99 -10.26 -4.52
CA LEU A 91 4.45 -9.50 -5.65
C LEU A 91 5.17 -8.15 -5.71
N SER A 92 5.69 -7.81 -6.89
CA SER A 92 6.34 -6.52 -7.15
C SER A 92 5.78 -5.87 -8.41
N ILE A 93 5.59 -4.56 -8.35
CA ILE A 93 5.14 -3.73 -9.47
C ILE A 93 5.94 -2.43 -9.52
N ASP A 94 6.24 -1.97 -10.73
CA ASP A 94 6.87 -0.68 -10.97
C ASP A 94 5.83 0.35 -11.42
N VAL A 95 5.76 1.45 -10.68
CA VAL A 95 4.80 2.52 -10.88
C VAL A 95 5.53 3.84 -11.08
N SER A 96 5.12 4.58 -12.11
CA SER A 96 5.58 5.94 -12.38
C SER A 96 4.40 6.89 -12.29
N ILE A 97 4.56 7.99 -11.56
CA ILE A 97 3.58 9.06 -11.43
C ILE A 97 4.18 10.27 -12.14
N SER A 98 3.44 10.81 -13.09
CA SER A 98 3.86 11.91 -13.95
C SER A 98 2.77 12.96 -14.07
N SER A 99 3.19 14.16 -14.46
CA SER A 99 2.28 15.26 -14.80
C SER A 99 2.73 15.90 -16.12
N GLU A 100 2.02 16.94 -16.57
CA GLU A 100 2.34 17.74 -17.77
C GLU A 100 3.82 18.20 -17.78
N ASN A 101 4.41 18.41 -16.60
CA ASN A 101 5.80 18.87 -16.43
C ASN A 101 6.84 17.73 -16.37
N GLY A 102 6.44 16.47 -16.55
CA GLY A 102 7.30 15.29 -16.53
C GLY A 102 7.06 14.33 -15.37
N ILE A 103 8.00 13.40 -15.16
CA ILE A 103 7.89 12.36 -14.12
C ILE A 103 8.10 13.00 -12.74
N ILE A 104 7.10 12.87 -11.88
CA ILE A 104 7.13 13.32 -10.48
C ILE A 104 7.85 12.27 -9.62
N LYS A 105 7.47 11.00 -9.78
CA LYS A 105 7.96 9.92 -8.92
C LYS A 105 7.96 8.59 -9.66
N THR A 106 8.98 7.78 -9.41
CA THR A 106 8.98 6.37 -9.80
C THR A 106 9.26 5.52 -8.57
N LYS A 107 8.47 4.48 -8.36
CA LYS A 107 8.53 3.64 -7.17
C LYS A 107 8.23 2.20 -7.51
N ASN A 108 9.07 1.31 -7.00
CA ASN A 108 8.80 -0.12 -6.97
C ASN A 108 8.01 -0.44 -5.70
N PHE A 109 6.80 -0.96 -5.84
CA PHE A 109 6.02 -1.47 -4.72
C PHE A 109 6.23 -2.98 -4.60
N VAL A 110 6.40 -3.45 -3.36
CA VAL A 110 6.60 -4.87 -3.06
C VAL A 110 5.71 -5.25 -1.89
N THR A 111 5.01 -6.38 -2.02
CA THR A 111 4.28 -7.01 -0.92
C THR A 111 4.66 -8.47 -0.81
N ILE A 112 4.76 -8.96 0.43
CA ILE A 112 5.17 -10.31 0.75
C ILE A 112 4.12 -10.92 1.69
N LYS A 113 3.68 -12.14 1.39
CA LYS A 113 2.77 -12.92 2.24
C LYS A 113 3.34 -14.32 2.44
N ARG A 114 3.15 -14.87 3.63
CA ARG A 114 3.49 -16.27 3.94
C ARG A 114 2.24 -17.06 4.26
N TYR A 115 2.26 -18.33 3.90
CA TYR A 115 1.18 -19.27 4.17
C TYR A 115 1.74 -20.63 4.55
N LYS A 116 0.99 -21.40 5.34
CA LYS A 116 1.37 -22.78 5.68
C LYS A 116 1.15 -23.68 4.48
N THR A 117 2.15 -24.47 4.12
CA THR A 117 2.00 -25.46 3.05
C THR A 117 1.16 -26.64 3.54
N ASN A 118 0.43 -27.28 2.62
CA ASN A 118 -0.32 -28.49 2.89
C ASN A 118 -0.22 -29.43 1.68
N GLU A 119 0.83 -30.24 1.67
CA GLU A 119 1.07 -31.23 0.62
C GLU A 119 -0.05 -32.28 0.52
N LEU A 120 -0.79 -32.53 1.61
CA LEU A 120 -1.88 -33.50 1.63
C LEU A 120 -3.11 -33.01 0.84
N ASN A 121 -3.23 -31.70 0.64
CA ASN A 121 -4.33 -31.11 -0.11
C ASN A 121 -3.84 -29.95 -1.02
N PRO A 122 -3.25 -30.28 -2.18
CA PRO A 122 -2.71 -29.28 -3.09
C PRO A 122 -3.79 -28.37 -3.71
N PHE A 123 -5.04 -28.85 -3.86
CA PHE A 123 -6.13 -28.06 -4.39
C PHE A 123 -6.49 -26.90 -3.47
N SER A 124 -6.69 -27.18 -2.18
CA SER A 124 -6.97 -26.12 -1.20
C SER A 124 -5.80 -25.16 -1.03
N GLN A 125 -4.56 -25.66 -1.14
CA GLN A 125 -3.38 -24.80 -1.10
C GLN A 125 -3.33 -23.84 -2.30
N ASN A 126 -3.63 -24.32 -3.51
CA ASN A 126 -3.64 -23.48 -4.70
C ASN A 126 -4.72 -22.39 -4.63
N GLU A 127 -5.90 -22.73 -4.10
CA GLU A 127 -6.96 -21.74 -3.90
C GLU A 127 -6.57 -20.69 -2.84
N ALA A 128 -5.96 -21.12 -1.74
CA ALA A 128 -5.45 -20.19 -0.73
C ALA A 128 -4.38 -19.23 -1.31
N VAL A 129 -3.47 -19.74 -2.15
CA VAL A 129 -2.48 -18.91 -2.86
C VAL A 129 -3.16 -17.90 -3.78
N LYS A 130 -4.23 -18.29 -4.48
CA LYS A 130 -5.00 -17.40 -5.34
C LYS A 130 -5.68 -16.28 -4.53
N LEU A 131 -6.29 -16.61 -3.40
CA LEU A 131 -6.88 -15.62 -2.49
C LEU A 131 -5.82 -14.66 -1.91
N LEU A 132 -4.66 -15.18 -1.53
CA LEU A 132 -3.57 -14.33 -1.03
C LEU A 132 -3.02 -13.41 -2.11
N LYS A 133 -2.89 -13.91 -3.34
CA LYS A 133 -2.51 -13.09 -4.50
C LYS A 133 -3.50 -11.95 -4.71
N ASP A 134 -4.80 -12.24 -4.64
CA ASP A 134 -5.88 -11.26 -4.77
C ASP A 134 -5.76 -10.14 -3.72
N GLN A 135 -5.55 -10.51 -2.45
CA GLN A 135 -5.31 -9.56 -1.35
C GLN A 135 -4.01 -8.75 -1.51
N MET A 136 -2.96 -9.37 -2.06
CA MET A 136 -1.69 -8.70 -2.33
C MET A 136 -1.87 -7.62 -3.40
N GLU A 137 -2.64 -7.91 -4.45
CA GLU A 137 -2.97 -6.94 -5.48
C GLU A 137 -3.76 -5.76 -4.91
N ASP A 138 -4.78 -6.01 -4.09
CA ASP A 138 -5.58 -4.94 -3.46
C ASP A 138 -4.71 -4.05 -2.57
N SER A 139 -3.83 -4.66 -1.77
CA SER A 139 -2.90 -3.92 -0.91
C SER A 139 -1.93 -3.04 -1.70
N LEU A 140 -1.49 -3.47 -2.89
CA LEU A 140 -0.64 -2.65 -3.75
C LEU A 140 -1.42 -1.48 -4.37
N ILE A 141 -2.67 -1.71 -4.77
CA ILE A 141 -3.55 -0.65 -5.29
C ILE A 141 -3.77 0.43 -4.22
N GLU A 142 -4.07 0.04 -2.98
CA GLU A 142 -4.21 0.98 -1.87
C GLU A 142 -2.93 1.80 -1.64
N GLN A 143 -1.75 1.17 -1.74
CA GLN A 143 -0.46 1.86 -1.62
C GLN A 143 -0.21 2.84 -2.77
N ILE A 144 -0.57 2.50 -4.00
CA ILE A 144 -0.51 3.43 -5.15
C ILE A 144 -1.41 4.62 -4.90
N MET A 145 -2.67 4.39 -4.51
CA MET A 145 -3.63 5.46 -4.25
C MET A 145 -3.15 6.39 -3.14
N LEU A 146 -2.58 5.83 -2.07
CA LEU A 146 -2.00 6.62 -0.98
C LEU A 146 -0.86 7.49 -1.50
N GLU A 147 0.06 6.93 -2.29
CA GLU A 147 1.19 7.68 -2.84
C GLU A 147 0.73 8.82 -3.76
N VAL A 148 -0.28 8.59 -4.59
CA VAL A 148 -0.87 9.62 -5.45
C VAL A 148 -1.51 10.73 -4.62
N ASN A 149 -2.29 10.37 -3.60
CA ASN A 149 -2.92 11.36 -2.72
C ASN A 149 -1.89 12.19 -1.94
N LEU A 150 -0.71 11.64 -1.63
CA LEU A 150 0.37 12.36 -0.95
C LEU A 150 1.08 13.39 -1.83
N ILE A 151 1.09 13.22 -3.16
CA ILE A 151 1.72 14.17 -4.08
C ILE A 151 0.92 15.46 -4.21
N GLU A 152 -0.39 15.35 -4.08
CA GLU A 152 -1.35 16.44 -4.30
C GLU A 152 -1.70 17.20 -3.01
N MET A 153 -1.09 16.84 -1.88
CA MET A 153 -1.34 17.43 -0.56
C MET A 153 -0.40 18.60 -0.24
#